data_AF-A0A2H9NZL5-F1
#
_entry.id   AF-A0A2H9NZL5-F1
#
_cell.length_a   1.000
_cell.length_b   1.000
_cell.length_c   1.000
_cell.angle_alpha   90.00
_cell.angle_beta   90.00
_cell.angle_gamma   90.00
#
_symmetry.space_group_name_H-M   'P 1'
#
loop_
_entity.id
_entity.type
_entity.pdbx_description
1 polymer ?
#
loop_
_entity_poly.entity_id
_entity_poly.type
_entity_poly.pdbx_seq_one_letter_code
_entity_poly.pdbx_strand_id
1 'polypeptide(L)'
;MENPRGIRWNVKSRNYPENHEYLFLVIGDNQMIGDIKQRLQTQLDMVSEGPSTITQGNVAGTRYEAFRMTSHVKPGLINWRDVYDKSKKIKKTRELRDRQKRDGLADYIDSHIEQMTF
;
A
#
# COMPACT_ATOMS: atom_id res chain seq x y z
N MET A 1 16.40 3.33 -16.87
CA MET A 1 15.58 2.56 -15.92
C MET A 1 14.38 3.41 -15.56
N GLU A 2 13.16 2.88 -15.68
CA GLU A 2 11.97 3.59 -15.22
C GLU A 2 12.06 3.85 -13.71
N ASN A 3 11.57 5.00 -13.27
CA ASN A 3 11.59 5.38 -11.87
C ASN A 3 10.63 4.45 -11.09
N PRO A 4 11.12 3.62 -10.15
CA PRO A 4 10.32 2.60 -9.49
C PRO A 4 9.30 3.18 -8.50
N ARG A 5 9.23 4.50 -8.36
CA ARG A 5 8.35 5.20 -7.42
C ARG A 5 6.87 5.07 -7.78
N GLY A 6 6.06 4.81 -6.75
CA GLY A 6 4.60 4.75 -6.89
C GLY A 6 3.91 4.00 -5.75
N ILE A 7 2.62 3.75 -5.92
CA ILE A 7 1.73 3.10 -4.94
C ILE A 7 1.08 1.86 -5.58
N ARG A 8 1.35 0.67 -5.04
CA ARG A 8 0.54 -0.52 -5.29
C ARG A 8 -0.41 -0.69 -4.12
N TRP A 9 -1.65 -1.07 -4.38
CA TRP A 9 -2.64 -1.25 -3.31
C TRP A 9 -3.60 -2.39 -3.59
N ASN A 10 -4.20 -2.89 -2.53
CA ASN A 10 -5.31 -3.81 -2.59
C ASN A 10 -6.23 -3.62 -1.38
N VAL A 11 -7.39 -4.27 -1.42
CA VAL A 11 -8.37 -4.18 -0.33
C VAL A 11 -9.09 -5.50 -0.15
N LYS A 12 -9.31 -5.86 1.11
CA LYS A 12 -10.10 -7.01 1.54
C LYS A 12 -11.28 -6.51 2.36
N SER A 13 -12.49 -6.93 1.96
CA SER A 13 -13.75 -6.46 2.56
C SER A 13 -14.70 -7.59 2.93
N ARG A 14 -14.25 -8.85 2.82
CA ARG A 14 -15.14 -10.03 2.77
C ARG A 14 -15.82 -10.39 4.10
N ASN A 15 -15.26 -10.01 5.25
CA ASN A 15 -15.75 -10.51 6.54
C ASN A 15 -16.54 -9.45 7.33
N TYR A 16 -16.41 -8.18 6.98
CA TYR A 16 -17.09 -7.05 7.62
C TYR A 16 -17.31 -5.98 6.53
N PRO A 17 -18.51 -5.85 5.94
CA PRO A 17 -18.74 -4.87 4.87
C PRO A 17 -18.55 -3.43 5.36
N GLU A 18 -18.67 -3.19 6.67
CA GLU A 18 -18.29 -1.93 7.30
C GLU A 18 -16.78 -1.73 7.45
N ASN A 19 -15.92 -2.76 7.44
CA ASN A 19 -14.48 -2.63 7.64
C ASN A 19 -13.67 -3.14 6.45
N HIS A 20 -12.92 -2.25 5.84
CA HIS A 20 -12.03 -2.53 4.72
C HIS A 20 -10.58 -2.57 5.20
N GLU A 21 -9.93 -3.72 5.03
CA GLU A 21 -8.49 -3.86 5.25
C GLU A 21 -7.77 -3.51 3.94
N TYR A 22 -7.07 -2.38 3.96
CA TYR A 22 -6.24 -1.90 2.88
C TYR A 22 -4.81 -2.36 3.07
N LEU A 23 -4.21 -2.82 1.97
CA LEU A 23 -2.80 -3.15 1.88
C LEU A 23 -2.16 -2.19 0.91
N PHE A 24 -1.07 -1.55 1.32
CA PHE A 24 -0.31 -0.60 0.52
C PHE A 24 1.14 -1.06 0.40
N LEU A 25 1.72 -0.82 -0.76
CA LEU A 25 3.15 -0.88 -1.02
C LEU A 25 3.53 0.44 -1.69
N VAL A 26 4.32 1.24 -1.00
CA VAL A 26 4.80 2.53 -1.48
C VAL A 26 6.29 2.42 -1.75
N ILE A 27 6.71 2.78 -2.97
CA ILE A 27 8.12 2.84 -3.36
C ILE A 27 8.45 4.32 -3.56
N GLY A 28 9.45 4.83 -2.84
CA GLY A 28 9.66 6.26 -2.64
C GLY A 28 10.94 6.57 -1.86
N ASP A 29 11.20 7.85 -1.64
CA ASP A 29 12.09 8.27 -0.56
C ASP A 29 11.30 8.36 0.77
N ASN A 30 12.00 8.52 1.89
CA ASN A 30 11.39 8.57 3.23
C ASN A 30 10.29 9.65 3.33
N GLN A 31 10.53 10.81 2.72
CA GLN A 31 9.58 11.93 2.75
C GLN A 31 8.32 11.58 1.97
N MET A 32 8.45 11.10 0.73
CA MET A 32 7.32 10.67 -0.09
C MET A 32 6.49 9.58 0.58
N ILE A 33 7.14 8.58 1.20
CA ILE A 33 6.44 7.51 1.92
C ILE A 33 5.66 8.08 3.12
N GLY A 34 6.29 8.97 3.90
CA GLY A 34 5.65 9.66 5.03
C GLY A 34 4.42 10.48 4.59
N ASP A 35 4.57 11.30 3.56
CA ASP A 35 3.50 12.14 3.02
C ASP A 35 2.32 11.29 2.51
N ILE A 36 2.61 10.20 1.78
CA ILE A 36 1.57 9.28 1.28
C ILE A 36 0.85 8.61 2.44
N LYS A 37 1.57 8.13 3.47
CA LYS A 37 0.95 7.53 4.66
C LYS A 37 0.01 8.53 5.34
N GLN A 38 0.45 9.76 5.55
CA GLN A 38 -0.37 10.79 6.18
C GLN A 38 -1.62 11.12 5.36
N ARG A 39 -1.48 11.29 4.04
CA ARG A 39 -2.62 11.55 3.15
C ARG A 39 -3.60 10.38 3.10
N LEU A 40 -3.11 9.14 3.08
CA LEU A 40 -3.95 7.94 3.18
C LEU A 40 -4.69 7.90 4.52
N GLN A 41 -4.06 8.26 5.63
CA GLN A 41 -4.73 8.35 6.94
C GLN A 41 -5.90 9.33 6.90
N THR A 42 -5.71 10.51 6.31
CA THR A 42 -6.78 11.51 6.14
C THR A 42 -7.91 11.00 5.25
N GLN A 43 -7.59 10.34 4.14
CA GLN A 43 -8.59 9.85 3.19
C GLN A 43 -9.38 8.64 3.69
N LEU A 44 -8.76 7.82 4.54
CA LEU A 44 -9.32 6.55 4.99
C LEU A 44 -10.10 6.65 6.31
N ASP A 45 -10.10 7.78 7.01
CA ASP A 45 -10.82 7.94 8.28
C ASP A 45 -10.68 6.69 9.19
N MET A 46 -9.46 6.48 9.66
CA MET A 46 -9.03 5.19 10.22
C MET A 46 -9.87 4.73 11.41
N VAL A 47 -10.18 3.44 11.42
CA VAL A 47 -11.00 2.79 12.46
C VAL A 47 -10.16 2.27 13.64
N SER A 48 -8.84 2.13 13.45
CA SER A 48 -7.92 1.55 14.44
C SER A 48 -6.59 2.30 14.54
N GLU A 49 -5.68 1.81 15.39
CA GLU A 49 -4.33 2.33 15.66
C GLU A 49 -3.44 2.42 14.42
N GLY A 50 -3.59 3.48 13.62
CA GLY A 50 -2.64 3.88 12.59
C GLY A 50 -2.25 2.83 11.53
N PRO A 51 -1.34 3.17 10.61
CA PRO A 51 -0.73 2.22 9.69
C PRO A 51 0.13 1.21 10.44
N SER A 52 -0.10 -0.08 10.20
CA SER A 52 0.75 -1.16 10.70
C SER A 52 1.70 -1.62 9.59
N THR A 53 3.00 -1.42 9.77
CA THR A 53 4.02 -1.82 8.80
C THR A 53 4.12 -3.35 8.72
N ILE A 54 4.18 -3.87 7.49
CA ILE A 54 4.32 -5.29 7.18
C ILE A 54 5.79 -5.63 6.90
N THR A 55 6.42 -4.88 5.99
CA THR A 55 7.84 -5.00 5.62
C THR A 55 8.33 -3.67 5.04
N GLN A 56 9.63 -3.46 5.04
CA GLN A 56 10.28 -2.28 4.46
C GLN A 56 11.70 -2.63 4.04
N GLY A 57 12.21 -1.95 3.02
CA GLY A 57 13.54 -2.21 2.50
C GLY A 57 13.89 -1.28 1.36
N ASN A 58 14.79 -1.73 0.48
CA ASN A 58 15.18 -1.01 -0.72
C ASN A 58 15.06 -1.92 -1.94
N VAL A 59 14.64 -1.35 -3.06
CA VAL A 59 14.59 -1.99 -4.38
C VAL A 59 15.24 -1.04 -5.39
N ALA A 60 16.26 -1.53 -6.12
CA ALA A 60 17.02 -0.72 -7.08
C ALA A 60 17.47 0.66 -6.51
N GLY A 61 17.93 0.67 -5.24
CA GLY A 61 18.37 1.89 -4.56
C GLY A 61 17.26 2.86 -4.10
N THR A 62 15.98 2.49 -4.25
CA THR A 62 14.82 3.27 -3.77
C THR A 62 14.16 2.57 -2.59
N ARG A 63 13.76 3.30 -1.55
CA ARG A 63 13.08 2.72 -0.40
C ARG A 63 11.69 2.21 -0.78
N TYR A 64 11.25 1.15 -0.14
CA TYR A 64 9.85 0.77 -0.13
C TYR A 64 9.37 0.54 1.30
N GLU A 65 8.07 0.72 1.49
CA GLU A 65 7.37 0.32 2.70
C GLU A 65 6.02 -0.31 2.31
N ALA A 66 5.75 -1.49 2.86
CA ALA A 66 4.45 -2.12 2.81
C ALA A 66 3.78 -2.03 4.17
N PHE A 67 2.51 -1.65 4.19
CA PHE A 67 1.75 -1.46 5.42
C PHE A 67 0.26 -1.74 5.20
N ARG A 68 -0.45 -2.01 6.31
CA ARG A 68 -1.90 -2.21 6.35
C ARG A 68 -2.61 -1.07 7.07
N MET A 69 -3.84 -0.79 6.68
CA MET A 69 -4.73 0.16 7.35
C MET A 69 -6.17 -0.38 7.32
N THR A 70 -6.93 -0.14 8.37
CA THR A 70 -8.34 -0.53 8.46
C THR A 70 -9.23 0.72 8.44
N SER A 71 -10.28 0.70 7.64
CA SER A 71 -11.09 1.87 7.31
C SER A 71 -12.54 1.52 7.00
N HIS A 72 -13.49 2.39 7.35
CA HIS A 72 -14.88 2.30 6.89
C HIS A 72 -15.09 2.86 5.47
N VAL A 73 -14.12 3.59 4.94
CA VAL A 73 -14.20 4.24 3.64
C VAL A 73 -14.13 3.19 2.54
N LYS A 74 -15.11 3.21 1.63
CA LYS A 74 -15.14 2.30 0.49
C LYS A 74 -14.03 2.63 -0.51
N PRO A 75 -13.44 1.64 -1.20
CA PRO A 75 -12.30 1.86 -2.12
C PRO A 75 -12.57 2.86 -3.26
N GLY A 76 -13.82 2.98 -3.69
CA GLY A 76 -14.23 3.92 -4.75
C GLY A 76 -14.35 5.37 -4.30
N LEU A 77 -14.21 5.65 -3.00
CA LEU A 77 -14.33 6.99 -2.42
C LEU A 77 -12.97 7.64 -2.12
N ILE A 78 -11.86 6.90 -2.26
CA ILE A 78 -10.52 7.44 -2.06
C ILE A 78 -10.19 8.41 -3.19
N ASN A 79 -9.92 9.68 -2.86
CA ASN A 79 -9.41 10.64 -3.84
C ASN A 79 -7.91 10.44 -4.03
N TRP A 80 -7.54 9.60 -5.01
CA TRP A 80 -6.15 9.28 -5.31
C TRP A 80 -5.29 10.47 -5.72
N ARG A 81 -5.88 11.55 -6.25
CA ARG A 81 -5.13 12.77 -6.59
C ARG A 81 -4.62 13.48 -5.35
N ASP A 82 -5.40 13.46 -4.28
CA ASP A 82 -5.02 14.06 -3.00
C ASP A 82 -3.96 13.22 -2.28
N VAL A 83 -3.93 11.91 -2.53
CA VAL A 83 -2.90 10.99 -2.00
C VAL A 83 -1.59 11.13 -2.77
N TYR A 84 -1.65 11.03 -4.10
CA TYR A 84 -0.49 11.10 -4.96
C TYR A 84 -0.89 11.54 -6.38
N ASP A 85 -0.48 12.76 -6.75
CA ASP A 85 -0.90 13.43 -7.98
C ASP A 85 -0.52 12.66 -9.28
N LYS A 86 0.45 11.73 -9.19
CA LYS A 86 0.87 10.88 -10.31
C LYS A 86 -0.02 9.64 -10.44
N SER A 87 -1.27 9.82 -10.85
CA SER A 87 -2.26 8.73 -11.00
C SER A 87 -1.78 7.50 -11.79
N LYS A 88 -0.94 7.67 -12.83
CA LYS A 88 -0.34 6.55 -13.60
C LYS A 88 0.62 5.67 -12.78
N LYS A 89 1.12 6.19 -11.66
CA LYS A 89 1.99 5.51 -10.70
C LYS A 89 1.21 4.98 -9.49
N ILE A 90 -0.11 4.81 -9.63
CA ILE A 90 -0.98 4.13 -8.66
C ILE A 90 -1.64 2.95 -9.35
N LYS A 91 -1.51 1.74 -8.81
CA LYS A 91 -2.11 0.53 -9.41
C LYS A 91 -2.70 -0.37 -8.35
N LYS A 92 -3.90 -0.88 -8.61
CA LYS A 92 -4.49 -1.96 -7.82
C LYS A 92 -3.84 -3.30 -8.20
N THR A 93 -3.28 -3.99 -7.23
CA THR A 93 -2.51 -5.24 -7.43
C THR A 93 -3.18 -6.37 -6.65
N ARG A 94 -3.72 -7.38 -7.33
CA ARG A 94 -4.49 -8.46 -6.69
C ARG A 94 -3.62 -9.37 -5.83
N GLU A 95 -2.33 -9.42 -6.15
CA GLU A 95 -1.32 -10.24 -5.53
C GLU A 95 -0.90 -9.73 -4.15
N LEU A 96 -1.15 -8.45 -3.86
CA LEU A 96 -0.94 -7.83 -2.56
C LEU A 96 -2.09 -8.22 -1.62
N ARG A 97 -2.03 -9.43 -1.07
CA ARG A 97 -3.04 -9.99 -0.16
C ARG A 97 -2.39 -10.99 0.78
N ASP A 98 -2.90 -11.09 2.00
CA ASP A 98 -2.45 -12.12 2.95
C ASP A 98 -2.56 -13.52 2.33
N ARG A 99 -1.47 -14.28 2.47
CA ARG A 99 -1.33 -15.64 1.95
C ARG A 99 -1.44 -16.63 3.10
N GLN A 100 -2.23 -17.68 2.93
CA GLN A 100 -2.39 -18.76 3.91
C GLN A 100 -1.30 -19.84 3.83
N LYS A 101 -0.44 -19.81 2.81
CA LYS A 101 0.67 -20.77 2.64
C LYS A 101 1.94 -20.22 3.28
N ARG A 102 2.94 -21.11 3.48
CA ARG A 102 4.19 -20.96 4.26
C ARG A 102 4.91 -19.61 4.22
N ASP A 103 4.81 -18.87 3.13
CA ASP A 103 5.48 -17.58 2.95
C ASP A 103 4.47 -16.45 3.21
N GLY A 104 4.75 -15.64 4.23
CA GLY A 104 3.87 -14.54 4.63
C GLY A 104 3.77 -13.45 3.55
N LEU A 105 2.85 -12.49 3.75
CA LEU A 105 2.75 -11.34 2.84
C LEU A 105 4.08 -10.56 2.75
N ALA A 106 4.82 -10.44 3.85
CA ALA A 106 6.15 -9.83 3.88
C ALA A 106 7.13 -10.55 2.93
N ASP A 107 7.34 -11.85 3.13
CA ASP A 107 8.25 -12.66 2.30
C ASP A 107 7.89 -12.61 0.80
N TYR A 108 6.59 -12.61 0.50
CA TYR A 108 6.12 -12.49 -0.88
C TYR A 108 6.50 -11.14 -1.50
N ILE A 109 6.27 -10.03 -0.79
CA ILE A 109 6.64 -8.68 -1.24
C ILE A 109 8.14 -8.61 -1.45
N ASP A 110 8.93 -9.04 -0.47
CA ASP A 110 10.39 -8.95 -0.51
C ASP A 110 10.96 -9.76 -1.69
N SER A 111 10.40 -10.94 -1.97
CA SER A 111 10.84 -11.80 -3.09
C SER A 111 10.39 -11.31 -4.49
N HIS A 112 9.38 -10.44 -4.56
CA HIS A 112 8.77 -9.99 -5.82
C HIS A 112 8.80 -8.48 -6.01
N ILE A 113 9.49 -7.74 -5.14
CA ILE A 113 9.47 -6.27 -5.11
C ILE A 113 9.91 -5.66 -6.44
N GLU A 114 10.89 -6.26 -7.11
CA GLU A 114 11.37 -5.84 -8.43
C GLU A 114 10.26 -5.90 -9.49
N GLN A 115 9.44 -6.96 -9.46
CA GLN A 115 8.30 -7.15 -10.39
C GLN A 115 7.14 -6.21 -10.08
N MET A 116 7.09 -5.65 -8.86
CA MET A 116 6.03 -4.72 -8.43
C MET A 116 6.36 -3.25 -8.73
N THR A 117 7.56 -2.94 -9.23
CA THR A 117 7.98 -1.59 -9.67
C THR A 117 7.21 -1.10 -10.90
N PHE A 118 7.31 0.20 -11.26
CA PHE A 118 6.42 0.93 -12.18
C PHE A 118 7.06 1.45 -13.46
#